data_AF-A0A9W4B9K4-F1
#
_entry.id   AF-A0A9W4B9K4-F1
#
_cell.length_a   1.000
_cell.length_b   1.000
_cell.length_c   1.000
_cell.angle_alpha   90.00
_cell.angle_beta   90.00
_cell.angle_gamma   90.00
#
_symmetry.space_group_name_H-M   'P 1'
#
loop_
_entity.id
_entity.type
_entity.pdbx_description
1 polymer ?
#
loop_
_entity_poly.entity_id
_entity_poly.type
_entity_poly.pdbx_seq_one_letter_code
_entity_poly.pdbx_strand_id
1 'polypeptide(L)'
;MSGVSYAQSARVQKLSTVVFGQKHRLATMAAIAQGDGLVNPTDLAIELGFPAQSAVQIPLRDLAEAGLITRQDGMGRVYYRRNAHPIWDAALELLKAALVEEAAADPVS
;
A
#
# COMPACT_ATOMS: atom_id res chain seq x y z
N MET A 1 -6.37 -13.22 0.50
CA MET A 1 -5.67 -13.16 1.81
C MET A 1 -6.26 -11.99 2.56
N SER A 2 -6.79 -12.19 3.77
CA SER A 2 -7.23 -11.09 4.63
C SER A 2 -6.01 -10.54 5.37
N GLY A 3 -5.24 -9.68 4.69
CA GLY A 3 -4.19 -8.89 5.34
C GLY A 3 -4.82 -7.88 6.29
N VAL A 4 -4.14 -7.58 7.39
CA VAL A 4 -4.52 -6.45 8.26
C VAL A 4 -4.29 -5.17 7.46
N SER A 5 -5.33 -4.39 7.22
CA SER A 5 -5.18 -3.06 6.62
C SER A 5 -4.63 -2.09 7.65
N TYR A 6 -3.49 -1.47 7.32
CA TYR A 6 -2.91 -0.38 8.11
C TYR A 6 -3.25 1.00 7.54
N ALA A 7 -4.14 1.09 6.56
CA ALA A 7 -4.51 2.36 5.94
C ALA A 7 -5.14 3.35 6.92
N GLN A 8 -5.74 2.87 8.01
CA GLN A 8 -6.36 3.69 9.06
C GLN A 8 -5.45 3.94 10.28
N SER A 9 -4.26 3.34 10.37
CA SER A 9 -3.31 3.61 11.47
C SER A 9 -2.85 5.07 11.40
N ALA A 10 -3.01 5.81 12.51
CA ALA A 10 -2.63 7.21 12.59
C ALA A 10 -1.11 7.37 12.44
N ARG A 11 -0.33 6.44 13.00
CA ARG A 11 1.13 6.50 12.88
C ARG A 11 1.60 6.22 11.47
N VAL A 12 1.01 5.21 10.81
CA VAL A 12 1.31 4.88 9.41
C VAL A 12 0.94 6.04 8.49
N GLN A 13 -0.21 6.68 8.69
CA GLN A 13 -0.63 7.85 7.91
C GLN A 13 0.33 9.05 8.09
N LYS A 14 0.77 9.29 9.33
CA LYS A 14 1.74 10.35 9.63
C LYS A 14 3.07 10.10 8.92
N LEU A 15 3.64 8.89 9.08
CA LEU A 15 4.91 8.54 8.42
C LEU A 15 4.78 8.59 6.89
N SER A 16 3.67 8.08 6.35
CA SER A 16 3.40 8.10 4.91
C SER A 16 3.38 9.53 4.35
N THR A 17 2.77 10.47 5.08
CA THR A 17 2.73 11.88 4.68
C THR A 17 4.13 12.50 4.69
N VAL A 18 4.95 12.18 5.70
CA VAL A 18 6.33 12.68 5.81
C VAL A 18 7.23 12.16 4.69
N VAL A 19 7.18 10.86 4.41
CA VAL A 19 8.11 10.21 3.47
C VAL A 19 7.66 10.38 2.01
N PHE A 20 6.35 10.30 1.75
CA PHE A 20 5.82 10.24 0.39
C PHE A 20 4.96 11.46 0.01
N GLY A 21 4.69 12.38 0.93
CA GLY A 21 3.75 13.49 0.70
C GLY A 21 2.29 13.06 0.51
N GLN A 22 1.98 11.78 0.74
CA GLN A 22 0.69 11.16 0.46
C GLN A 22 0.23 10.33 1.66
N LYS A 23 -0.96 10.62 2.19
CA LYS A 23 -1.48 10.05 3.45
C LYS A 23 -1.49 8.52 3.50
N HIS A 24 -1.83 7.85 2.40
CA HIS A 24 -2.03 6.40 2.39
C HIS A 24 -1.01 5.64 1.53
N ARG A 25 0.00 6.31 0.97
CA ARG A 25 0.97 5.69 0.03
C ARG A 25 1.72 4.52 0.66
N LEU A 26 2.15 4.65 1.91
CA LEU A 26 2.85 3.58 2.62
C LEU A 26 1.98 2.33 2.79
N ALA A 27 0.73 2.50 3.24
CA ALA A 27 -0.21 1.38 3.40
C ALA A 27 -0.51 0.69 2.06
N THR A 28 -0.72 1.47 0.99
CA THR A 28 -0.93 0.94 -0.36
C THR A 28 0.28 0.12 -0.84
N MET A 29 1.49 0.64 -0.68
CA MET A 29 2.72 -0.05 -1.11
C MET A 29 2.99 -1.31 -0.28
N ALA A 30 2.75 -1.25 1.03
CA ALA A 30 2.91 -2.40 1.90
C ALA A 30 1.92 -3.53 1.58
N ALA A 31 0.65 -3.21 1.31
CA ALA A 31 -0.33 -4.21 0.88
C ALA A 31 0.09 -4.89 -0.45
N ILE A 32 0.54 -4.10 -1.43
CA ILE A 32 1.08 -4.62 -2.69
C ILE A 32 2.32 -5.50 -2.47
N ALA A 33 3.19 -5.12 -1.53
CA ALA A 33 4.41 -5.86 -1.19
C ALA A 33 4.13 -7.19 -0.46
N GLN A 34 3.13 -7.22 0.42
CA GLN A 34 2.70 -8.40 1.18
C GLN A 34 1.91 -9.39 0.31
N GLY A 35 1.22 -8.91 -0.72
CA GLY A 35 0.48 -9.74 -1.66
C GLY A 35 1.37 -10.60 -2.57
N ASP A 36 0.72 -11.43 -3.37
CA ASP A 36 1.35 -12.32 -4.38
C ASP A 36 1.90 -11.56 -5.61
N GLY A 37 1.83 -10.23 -5.59
CA GLY A 37 2.26 -9.35 -6.65
C GLY A 37 1.25 -9.19 -7.79
N LEU A 38 0.07 -9.79 -7.76
CA LEU A 38 -1.02 -9.45 -8.68
C LEU A 38 -1.96 -8.44 -8.00
N VAL A 39 -2.15 -7.28 -8.64
CA VAL A 39 -2.89 -6.15 -8.05
C VAL A 39 -4.08 -5.80 -8.93
N ASN A 40 -5.28 -5.95 -8.39
CA ASN A 40 -6.49 -5.37 -8.97
C ASN A 40 -6.88 -4.10 -8.19
N PRO A 41 -7.17 -2.96 -8.84
CA PRO A 41 -7.53 -1.73 -8.14
C PRO A 41 -8.75 -1.85 -7.23
N THR A 42 -9.78 -2.62 -7.64
CA THR A 42 -10.99 -2.82 -6.84
C THR A 42 -10.68 -3.63 -5.60
N ASP A 43 -9.98 -4.77 -5.78
CA ASP A 43 -9.65 -5.65 -4.66
C ASP A 43 -8.72 -4.96 -3.66
N LEU A 44 -7.75 -4.19 -4.15
CA LEU A 44 -6.84 -3.41 -3.31
C LEU A 44 -7.57 -2.32 -2.51
N ALA A 45 -8.54 -1.63 -3.11
CA ALA A 45 -9.33 -0.62 -2.40
C ALA A 45 -10.19 -1.26 -1.29
N ILE A 46 -10.77 -2.43 -1.56
CA ILE A 46 -11.53 -3.22 -0.58
C ILE A 46 -10.60 -3.68 0.56
N GLU A 47 -9.45 -4.26 0.23
CA GLU A 47 -8.45 -4.71 1.20
C GLU A 47 -8.01 -3.58 2.12
N LEU A 48 -7.75 -2.39 1.56
CA LEU A 48 -7.32 -1.23 2.34
C LEU A 48 -8.47 -0.55 3.09
N GLY A 49 -9.73 -0.94 2.85
CA GLY A 49 -10.89 -0.33 3.48
C GLY A 49 -11.15 1.11 2.99
N PHE A 50 -10.81 1.42 1.74
CA PHE A 50 -11.12 2.72 1.15
C PHE A 50 -12.57 2.78 0.66
N PRO A 51 -13.24 3.94 0.83
CA PRO A 51 -14.64 4.09 0.44
C PRO A 51 -14.85 4.08 -1.08
N ALA A 52 -13.80 4.37 -1.86
CA ALA A 52 -13.86 4.42 -3.31
C ALA A 52 -12.55 3.92 -3.94
N GLN A 53 -12.67 3.23 -5.08
CA GLN A 53 -11.52 2.77 -5.87
C GLN A 53 -10.63 3.94 -6.35
N SER A 54 -11.20 5.13 -6.55
CA SER A 54 -10.44 6.32 -6.95
C SER A 54 -9.31 6.67 -5.99
N ALA A 55 -9.39 6.25 -4.73
CA ALA A 55 -8.33 6.43 -3.73
C ALA A 55 -7.01 5.72 -4.09
N VAL A 56 -7.07 4.62 -4.86
CA VAL A 56 -5.86 3.89 -5.31
C VAL A 56 -5.48 4.17 -6.76
N GLN A 57 -6.32 4.88 -7.53
CA GLN A 57 -6.05 5.13 -8.96
C GLN A 57 -4.78 5.95 -9.18
N ILE A 58 -4.64 7.09 -8.51
CA ILE A 58 -3.43 7.93 -8.60
C ILE A 58 -2.19 7.16 -8.14
N PRO A 59 -2.19 6.53 -6.94
CA PRO A 59 -1.05 5.72 -6.52
C PRO A 59 -0.64 4.63 -7.52
N LEU A 60 -1.58 3.88 -8.06
CA LEU A 60 -1.28 2.81 -9.02
C LEU A 60 -0.76 3.37 -10.36
N ARG A 61 -1.30 4.50 -10.83
CA ARG A 61 -0.77 5.19 -12.01
C ARG A 61 0.69 5.60 -11.78
N ASP A 62 0.99 6.28 -10.69
CA ASP A 62 2.35 6.75 -10.40
C ASP A 62 3.34 5.57 -10.26
N LEU A 63 2.90 4.47 -9.64
CA LEU A 63 3.72 3.25 -9.53
C LEU A 63 3.96 2.60 -10.91
N ALA A 64 2.98 2.65 -11.81
CA ALA A 64 3.14 2.14 -13.17
C ALA A 64 4.09 3.03 -13.99
N GLU A 65 3.94 4.35 -13.88
CA GLU A 65 4.84 5.33 -14.52
C GLU A 65 6.28 5.21 -14.02
N ALA A 66 6.46 4.89 -12.73
CA ALA A 66 7.77 4.62 -12.13
C ALA A 66 8.34 3.22 -12.48
N GLY A 67 7.61 2.39 -13.24
CA GLY A 67 8.04 1.03 -13.59
C GLY A 67 8.03 0.04 -12.42
N LEU A 68 7.38 0.37 -11.31
CA LEU A 68 7.28 -0.49 -10.12
C LEU A 68 6.19 -1.54 -10.28
N ILE A 69 5.14 -1.25 -11.04
CA ILE A 69 4.14 -2.22 -11.45
C ILE A 69 3.92 -2.16 -12.96
N THR A 70 3.51 -3.27 -13.56
CA THR A 70 3.22 -3.36 -15.00
C THR A 70 1.79 -3.84 -15.22
N ARG A 71 1.01 -3.05 -15.96
CA ARG A 71 -0.36 -3.42 -16.35
C ARG A 71 -0.34 -4.73 -17.15
N GLN A 72 -1.28 -5.62 -16.84
CA GLN A 72 -1.48 -6.89 -17.53
C GLN A 72 -2.71 -6.76 -18.43
N ASP A 73 -2.55 -7.09 -19.71
CA ASP A 73 -3.64 -7.10 -20.68
C ASP A 73 -4.29 -8.50 -20.79
N GLY A 74 -5.50 -8.57 -21.36
CA GLY A 74 -6.16 -9.84 -21.70
C GLY A 74 -6.93 -10.53 -20.55
N MET A 75 -7.02 -9.93 -19.36
CA MET A 75 -7.71 -10.54 -18.20
C MET A 75 -9.16 -10.08 -17.99
N GLY A 76 -9.76 -9.33 -18.93
CA GLY A 76 -11.14 -8.81 -18.85
C GLY A 76 -11.36 -7.72 -17.79
N ARG A 77 -10.52 -7.65 -16.76
CA ARG A 77 -10.40 -6.58 -15.76
C ARG A 77 -8.99 -6.02 -15.78
N VAL A 78 -8.81 -4.83 -15.19
CA VAL A 78 -7.49 -4.22 -15.03
C VAL A 78 -6.73 -4.93 -13.92
N TYR A 79 -5.56 -5.49 -14.26
CA TYR A 79 -4.61 -6.02 -13.31
C TYR A 79 -3.24 -5.40 -13.52
N TYR A 80 -2.45 -5.34 -12.47
CA TYR A 80 -1.03 -5.00 -12.51
C TYR A 80 -0.21 -6.13 -11.89
N ARG A 81 0.97 -6.37 -12.43
CA ARG A 81 1.98 -7.22 -11.82
C ARG A 81 3.01 -6.35 -11.11
N ARG A 82 3.33 -6.67 -9.87
CA ARG A 82 4.44 -6.07 -9.12
C ARG A 82 5.77 -6.46 -9.76
N ASN A 83 6.59 -5.48 -10.09
CA ASN A 83 7.95 -5.70 -10.60
C ASN A 83 8.90 -5.86 -9.41
N ALA A 84 9.95 -6.67 -9.56
CA ALA A 84 10.96 -6.83 -8.52
C ALA A 84 11.71 -5.51 -8.32
N HIS A 85 11.70 -4.98 -7.10
CA HIS A 85 12.38 -3.74 -6.76
C HIS A 85 12.59 -3.61 -5.22
N PRO A 86 13.75 -3.09 -4.74
CA PRO A 86 14.02 -2.97 -3.29
C PRO A 86 13.04 -2.07 -2.51
N ILE A 87 12.30 -1.20 -3.22
CA ILE A 87 11.34 -0.29 -2.58
C ILE A 87 10.22 -1.04 -1.85
N TRP A 88 9.91 -2.27 -2.25
CA TRP A 88 8.90 -3.08 -1.58
C TRP A 88 9.35 -3.46 -0.18
N ASP A 89 10.59 -3.92 -0.04
CA ASP A 89 11.17 -4.24 1.26
C ASP A 89 11.30 -2.97 2.11
N ALA A 90 11.73 -1.86 1.51
CA ALA A 90 11.78 -0.57 2.19
C ALA A 90 10.40 -0.11 2.72
N ALA A 91 9.33 -0.32 1.94
CA ALA A 91 7.97 0.00 2.38
C ALA A 91 7.54 -0.88 3.56
N LEU A 92 7.92 -2.16 3.58
CA LEU A 92 7.65 -3.06 4.70
C LEU A 92 8.43 -2.67 5.95
N GLU A 93 9.70 -2.28 5.83
CA GLU A 93 10.49 -1.81 6.97
C GLU A 93 9.96 -0.48 7.54
N LEU A 94 9.53 0.46 6.68
CA LEU A 94 8.87 1.69 7.12
C LEU A 94 7.56 1.40 7.84
N LEU A 95 6.75 0.46 7.32
CA LEU A 95 5.53 0.03 7.99
C LEU A 95 5.84 -0.55 9.37
N LYS A 96 6.80 -1.45 9.46
CA LYS A 96 7.24 -2.05 10.73
C LYS A 96 7.68 -1.00 11.75
N ALA A 97 8.49 -0.03 11.33
CA ALA A 97 8.93 1.06 12.19
C ALA A 97 7.74 1.88 12.74
N ALA A 98 6.76 2.22 11.88
CA ALA A 98 5.56 2.92 12.31
C ALA A 98 4.74 2.12 13.33
N LEU A 99 4.60 0.80 13.14
CA LEU A 99 3.83 -0.05 14.05
C LEU A 99 4.53 -0.24 15.41
N VAL A 100 5.87 -0.32 15.42
CA VAL A 100 6.64 -0.36 16.68
C VAL A 100 6.45 0.93 17.46
N GLU A 101 6.48 2.08 16.81
CA GLU A 101 6.25 3.37 17.45
C GLU A 101 4.80 3.54 17.93
N GLU A 102 3.81 3.04 17.19
CA GLU A 102 2.41 3.05 17.59
C GLU A 102 2.19 2.21 18.85
N ALA A 103 2.74 0.98 18.89
CA ALA A 103 2.68 0.11 20.05
C ALA A 103 3.40 0.71 21.29
N ALA A 104 4.47 1.46 21.09
CA ALA A 104 5.17 2.15 22.18
C ALA A 104 4.39 3.38 22.71
N ALA A 105 3.49 3.96 21.91
CA ALA A 105 2.66 5.11 22.27
C ALA A 105 1.35 4.71 22.97
N ASP A 106 0.92 3.45 22.86
CA ASP A 106 -0.21 2.86 23.59
C ASP A 106 0.24 1.90 24.72
N PRO A 107 0.97 2.35 25.75
CA PRO A 107 1.23 1.50 26.91
C PRO A 107 -0.05 1.45 27.75
N VAL A 108 -0.85 0.40 27.58
CA VAL A 108 -1.91 -0.09 28.49
C VAL A 108 -2.52 0.99 29.42
N SER A 109 -3.69 1.51 29.04
CA SER A 109 -4.61 2.13 30.02
C SER A 109 -5.21 1.10 30.95
#